data_AF-A0A9P6R4A9-F1
#
_entry.id   AF-A0A9P6R4A9-F1
#
_cell.length_a   1.000
_cell.length_b   1.000
_cell.length_c   1.000
_cell.angle_alpha   90.00
_cell.angle_beta   90.00
_cell.angle_gamma   90.00
#
_symmetry.space_group_name_H-M   'P 1'
#
loop_
_entity.id
_entity.type
_entity.pdbx_description
1 polymer ?
#
loop_
_entity_poly.entity_id
_entity_poly.type
_entity_poly.pdbx_seq_one_letter_code
_entity_poly.pdbx_strand_id
1 'polypeptide(L)'
;MGLLEWYPFIRKKGYEPTLIRQSLVATTSIGSRRVDVLGASYRVILGAYLNNSQDRAHTIIEKEMLRFGSRSSLVFYINGPQAQRKLITFEIRQAAQNKATVRCEDSLDKLEQRIESNLRLKKRHFADVNANFSSSSY
;
A
#
# COMPACT_ATOMS: atom_id res chain seq x y z
N MET A 1 10.42 0.32 -6.34
CA MET A 1 11.58 0.79 -5.54
C MET A 1 11.87 2.20 -5.97
N GLY A 2 11.75 3.17 -5.06
CA GLY A 2 12.20 4.53 -5.31
C GLY A 2 13.71 4.63 -5.11
N LEU A 3 14.33 5.64 -5.70
CA LEU A 3 15.71 5.98 -5.41
C LEU A 3 15.75 6.74 -4.08
N LEU A 4 16.44 6.18 -3.08
CA LEU A 4 16.58 6.83 -1.77
C LEU A 4 17.27 8.18 -1.93
N GLU A 5 16.80 9.20 -1.22
CA GLU A 5 17.35 10.57 -1.23
C GLU A 5 17.35 11.30 -2.58
N TRP A 6 16.82 10.67 -3.64
CA TRP A 6 16.80 11.26 -4.97
C TRP A 6 16.01 12.57 -5.01
N TYR A 7 14.84 12.59 -4.39
CA TYR A 7 14.01 13.79 -4.35
C TYR A 7 14.67 14.97 -3.59
N PRO A 8 15.22 14.77 -2.37
CA PRO A 8 16.08 15.78 -1.74
C PRO A 8 17.27 16.21 -2.60
N PHE A 9 17.94 15.29 -3.28
CA PHE A 9 19.10 15.57 -4.12
C PHE A 9 18.76 16.47 -5.32
N ILE A 10 17.71 16.15 -6.09
CA ILE A 10 17.32 16.95 -7.25
C ILE A 10 16.86 18.36 -6.84
N ARG A 11 16.14 18.49 -5.72
CA ARG A 11 15.73 19.78 -5.16
C ARG A 11 16.93 20.64 -4.78
N LYS A 12 17.94 20.07 -4.12
CA LYS A 12 19.20 20.78 -3.79
C LYS A 12 19.95 21.28 -5.04
N LYS A 13 19.75 20.64 -6.19
CA LYS A 13 20.33 21.06 -7.48
C LYS A 13 19.49 22.10 -8.22
N GLY A 14 18.42 22.60 -7.62
CA GLY A 14 17.53 23.60 -8.22
C GLY A 14 16.49 23.00 -9.17
N TYR A 15 16.38 21.68 -9.26
CA TYR A 15 15.25 21.05 -9.95
C TYR A 15 14.04 21.14 -9.03
N GLU A 16 13.26 22.20 -9.18
CA GLU A 16 11.94 22.29 -8.60
C GLU A 16 10.98 21.45 -9.46
N PRO A 17 10.23 20.51 -8.88
CA PRO A 17 9.16 19.85 -9.61
C PRO A 17 8.14 20.93 -9.99
N THR A 18 8.19 21.36 -11.24
CA THR A 18 7.14 22.22 -11.78
C THR A 18 5.88 21.37 -11.75
N LEU A 19 4.90 21.80 -10.97
CA LEU A 19 3.59 21.16 -10.95
C LEU A 19 2.94 21.46 -12.31
N ILE A 20 3.24 20.65 -13.33
CA ILE A 20 2.84 20.93 -14.73
C ILE A 20 1.30 20.99 -14.84
N ARG A 21 0.56 20.38 -13.90
CA ARG A 21 -0.89 20.54 -13.76
C ARG A 21 -1.33 20.49 -12.30
N GLN A 22 -1.97 21.55 -11.81
CA GLN A 22 -2.95 21.39 -10.72
C GLN A 22 -4.09 20.53 -11.26
N SER A 23 -4.46 19.49 -10.51
CA SER A 23 -5.50 18.55 -10.90
C SER A 23 -6.87 19.22 -10.97
N LEU A 24 -7.31 19.58 -12.17
CA LEU A 24 -8.68 19.31 -12.60
C LEU A 24 -8.59 18.11 -13.55
N VAL A 25 -9.15 17.00 -13.10
CA VAL A 25 -9.19 15.73 -13.83
C VAL A 25 -9.74 15.98 -15.24
N ALA A 26 -9.05 15.44 -16.24
CA ALA A 26 -9.47 15.30 -17.64
C ALA A 26 -9.79 16.61 -18.38
N THR A 27 -8.92 17.05 -19.29
CA THR A 27 -9.43 17.71 -20.51
C THR A 27 -8.45 17.82 -21.68
N THR A 28 -7.12 17.77 -21.50
CA THR A 28 -6.23 18.18 -22.62
C THR A 28 -4.89 17.46 -22.75
N SER A 29 -4.83 16.13 -22.60
CA SER A 29 -3.63 15.41 -23.08
C SER A 29 -4.01 14.43 -24.17
N ILE A 30 -3.67 14.77 -25.41
CA ILE A 30 -3.61 13.86 -26.55
C ILE A 30 -2.52 12.84 -26.22
N GLY A 31 -2.89 11.76 -25.54
CA GLY A 31 -1.94 10.73 -25.11
C GLY A 31 -2.49 9.83 -24.02
N SER A 32 -2.29 8.52 -24.20
CA SER A 32 -2.63 7.50 -23.20
C SER A 32 -1.72 7.67 -21.98
N ARG A 33 -2.32 7.80 -20.80
CA ARG A 33 -1.59 7.86 -19.52
C ARG A 33 -1.26 6.44 -19.08
N ARG A 34 -0.03 6.25 -18.64
CA ARG A 34 0.46 4.97 -18.13
C ARG A 34 0.45 5.00 -16.61
N VAL A 35 -0.20 4.03 -15.99
CA VAL A 35 -0.33 3.97 -14.53
C VAL A 35 0.31 2.67 -14.03
N ASP A 36 1.31 2.82 -13.16
CA ASP A 36 1.80 1.71 -12.33
C ASP A 36 0.78 1.47 -11.21
N VAL A 37 -0.02 0.41 -11.36
CA VAL A 37 -1.17 0.13 -10.48
C VAL A 37 -0.72 -0.11 -9.05
N LEU A 38 0.33 -0.92 -8.87
CA LEU A 38 0.83 -1.23 -7.54
C LEU A 38 1.61 -0.03 -6.95
N GLY A 39 2.35 0.71 -7.77
CA GLY A 39 3.02 1.93 -7.31
C GLY A 39 2.05 3.01 -6.83
N ALA A 40 0.95 3.21 -7.56
CA ALA A 40 0.00 4.29 -7.31
C ALA A 40 -1.09 3.92 -6.29
N SER A 41 -1.58 2.68 -6.31
CA SER A 41 -2.82 2.29 -5.63
C SER A 41 -2.70 1.10 -4.68
N TYR A 42 -1.48 0.59 -4.41
CA TYR A 42 -1.30 -0.59 -3.55
C TYR A 42 -2.04 -0.50 -2.21
N ARG A 43 -1.95 0.65 -1.52
CA ARG A 43 -2.65 0.85 -0.22
C ARG A 43 -4.17 0.78 -0.34
N VAL A 44 -4.72 1.33 -1.41
CA VAL A 44 -6.17 1.33 -1.66
C VAL A 44 -6.63 -0.08 -1.98
N ILE A 45 -5.89 -0.80 -2.82
CA ILE A 45 -6.16 -2.20 -3.17
C ILE A 45 -6.12 -3.06 -1.90
N LEU A 46 -5.05 -2.98 -1.12
CA LEU A 46 -4.89 -3.73 0.12
C LEU A 46 -6.03 -3.43 1.09
N GLY A 47 -6.30 -2.16 1.36
CA GLY A 47 -7.38 -1.76 2.26
C GLY A 47 -8.78 -2.19 1.79
N ALA A 48 -9.02 -2.20 0.47
CA ALA A 48 -10.28 -2.64 -0.09
C ALA A 48 -10.53 -4.13 0.18
N TYR A 49 -9.55 -4.99 -0.11
CA TYR A 49 -9.68 -6.43 0.07
C TYR A 49 -9.58 -6.90 1.52
N LEU A 50 -8.88 -6.17 2.40
CA LEU A 50 -8.83 -6.53 3.83
C LEU A 50 -10.14 -6.27 4.57
N ASN A 51 -10.94 -5.30 4.13
CA ASN A 51 -12.07 -4.79 4.90
C ASN A 51 -13.45 -5.01 4.26
N ASN A 52 -13.50 -5.56 3.05
CA ASN A 52 -14.74 -5.66 2.27
C ASN A 52 -14.83 -7.01 1.55
N SER A 53 -16.06 -7.38 1.17
CA SER A 53 -16.29 -8.47 0.22
C SER A 53 -15.65 -8.13 -1.14
N GLN A 54 -15.37 -9.17 -1.92
CA GLN A 54 -14.72 -9.06 -3.23
C GLN A 54 -15.44 -8.06 -4.17
N ASP A 55 -16.76 -8.16 -4.28
CA ASP A 55 -17.55 -7.26 -5.15
C ASP A 55 -17.44 -5.79 -4.73
N ARG A 56 -17.45 -5.55 -3.41
CA ARG A 56 -17.31 -4.20 -2.87
C ARG A 56 -15.88 -3.69 -3.06
N ALA A 57 -14.88 -4.54 -2.87
CA ALA A 57 -13.48 -4.19 -3.12
C ALA A 57 -13.24 -3.81 -4.59
N HIS A 58 -13.81 -4.57 -5.54
CA HIS A 58 -13.76 -4.25 -6.97
C HIS A 58 -14.34 -2.88 -7.29
N THR A 59 -15.50 -2.55 -6.70
CA THR A 59 -16.14 -1.24 -6.88
C THR A 59 -15.25 -0.10 -6.37
N ILE A 60 -14.59 -0.29 -5.21
CA ILE A 60 -13.67 0.70 -4.64
C ILE A 60 -12.46 0.90 -5.55
N ILE A 61 -11.86 -0.19 -6.04
CA ILE A 61 -10.70 -0.14 -6.91
C ILE A 61 -11.05 0.51 -8.25
N GLU A 62 -12.19 0.19 -8.84
CA GLU A 62 -12.65 0.82 -10.07
C GLU A 62 -12.76 2.34 -9.91
N LYS A 63 -13.37 2.79 -8.81
CA LYS A 63 -13.49 4.22 -8.50
C LYS A 63 -12.11 4.87 -8.34
N GLU A 64 -11.15 4.19 -7.71
CA GLU A 64 -9.77 4.67 -7.58
C GLU A 64 -9.10 4.81 -8.94
N MET A 65 -9.24 3.81 -9.82
CA MET A 65 -8.65 3.82 -11.16
C MET A 65 -9.19 4.96 -12.02
N LEU A 66 -10.50 5.24 -11.94
CA LEU A 66 -11.15 6.32 -12.68
C LEU A 66 -10.67 7.71 -12.26
N ARG A 67 -10.05 7.88 -11.08
CA ARG A 67 -9.45 9.17 -10.67
C ARG A 67 -8.28 9.59 -11.58
N PHE A 68 -7.59 8.63 -12.18
CA PHE A 68 -6.43 8.91 -13.04
C PHE A 68 -6.83 9.29 -14.47
N GLY A 69 -8.06 8.96 -14.90
CA GLY A 69 -8.59 9.25 -16.22
C GLY A 69 -9.70 8.30 -16.66
N SER A 70 -10.18 8.52 -17.88
CA SER A 70 -11.18 7.65 -18.52
C SER A 70 -10.54 6.34 -19.03
N ARG A 71 -11.33 5.27 -19.14
CA ARG A 71 -10.86 3.95 -19.61
C ARG A 71 -10.14 4.01 -20.98
N SER A 72 -10.61 4.84 -21.90
CA SER A 72 -9.99 5.04 -23.23
C SER A 72 -8.66 5.79 -23.20
N SER A 73 -8.32 6.43 -22.07
CA SER A 73 -7.13 7.26 -21.91
C SER A 73 -6.08 6.66 -20.97
N LEU A 74 -6.34 5.46 -20.40
CA LEU A 74 -5.47 4.83 -19.41
C LEU A 74 -4.91 3.49 -19.92
N VAL A 75 -3.64 3.26 -19.64
CA VAL A 75 -2.96 1.96 -19.79
C VAL A 75 -2.43 1.57 -18.42
N PHE A 76 -2.96 0.48 -17.88
CA PHE A 76 -2.55 -0.05 -16.58
C PHE A 76 -1.40 -1.03 -16.73
N TYR A 77 -0.35 -0.82 -15.93
CA TYR A 77 0.76 -1.75 -15.79
C TYR A 77 0.65 -2.43 -14.43
N ILE A 78 0.54 -3.75 -14.46
CA ILE A 78 0.69 -4.61 -13.29
C ILE A 78 2.10 -5.18 -13.36
N ASN A 79 2.83 -5.13 -12.24
CA ASN A 79 4.19 -5.63 -12.20
C ASN A 79 4.22 -7.14 -12.50
N GLY A 80 5.06 -7.53 -13.45
CA GLY A 80 5.40 -8.93 -13.70
C GLY A 80 6.43 -9.46 -12.69
N PRO A 81 7.09 -10.59 -13.02
CA PRO A 81 8.13 -11.18 -12.17
C PRO A 81 9.22 -10.15 -11.79
N GLN A 82 9.68 -10.22 -10.54
CA GLN A 82 10.73 -9.31 -10.07
C GLN A 82 12.04 -9.59 -10.79
N ALA A 83 12.74 -8.53 -11.19
CA ALA A 83 14.09 -8.65 -11.73
C ALA A 83 15.03 -9.25 -10.67
N GLN A 84 15.96 -10.10 -11.08
CA GLN A 84 16.87 -10.82 -10.18
C GLN A 84 17.64 -9.87 -9.23
N ARG A 85 18.03 -8.68 -9.71
CA ARG A 85 18.71 -7.65 -8.89
C ARG A 85 17.85 -7.09 -7.75
N LYS A 86 16.54 -7.32 -7.75
CA LYS A 86 15.61 -6.91 -6.69
C LYS A 86 15.33 -8.02 -5.68
N LEU A 87 15.90 -9.22 -5.84
CA LEU A 87 15.67 -10.34 -4.93
C LEU A 87 16.08 -10.01 -3.49
N ILE A 88 17.27 -9.43 -3.28
CA ILE A 88 17.73 -9.03 -1.95
C ILE A 88 16.75 -8.07 -1.27
N THR A 89 16.23 -7.10 -2.03
CA THR A 89 15.22 -6.16 -1.51
C THR A 89 13.92 -6.88 -1.17
N PHE A 90 13.49 -7.81 -2.00
CA PHE A 90 12.32 -8.63 -1.75
C PHE A 90 12.49 -9.46 -0.47
N GLU A 91 13.63 -10.13 -0.29
CA GLU A 91 13.96 -10.89 0.91
C GLU A 91 13.96 -10.02 2.17
N ILE A 92 14.55 -8.82 2.13
CA ILE A 92 14.54 -7.89 3.27
C ILE A 92 13.10 -7.50 3.65
N ARG A 93 12.25 -7.22 2.65
CA ARG A 93 10.83 -6.89 2.88
C ARG A 93 10.06 -8.09 3.44
N GLN A 94 10.29 -9.27 2.89
CA GLN A 94 9.66 -10.50 3.36
C GLN A 94 10.08 -10.84 4.79
N ALA A 95 11.35 -10.66 5.15
CA ALA A 95 11.82 -10.83 6.52
C ALA A 95 11.16 -9.83 7.48
N ALA A 96 11.00 -8.57 7.07
CA ALA A 96 10.28 -7.57 7.85
C ALA A 96 8.80 -7.93 8.03
N GLN A 97 8.15 -8.42 6.97
CA GLN A 97 6.77 -8.89 6.98
C GLN A 97 6.61 -10.07 7.94
N ASN A 98 7.44 -11.11 7.82
CA ASN A 98 7.43 -12.27 8.70
C ASN A 98 7.60 -11.87 10.17
N LYS A 99 8.51 -10.96 10.46
CA LYS A 99 8.70 -10.44 11.83
C LYS A 99 7.47 -9.72 12.36
N ALA A 100 6.76 -8.98 11.51
CA ALA A 100 5.52 -8.32 11.90
C ALA A 100 4.38 -9.33 12.10
N THR A 101 4.29 -10.38 11.29
CA THR A 101 3.35 -11.50 11.46
C THR A 101 3.54 -12.18 12.81
N VAL A 102 4.78 -12.56 13.15
CA VAL A 102 5.09 -13.17 14.46
C VAL A 102 4.66 -12.28 15.63
N ARG A 103 4.91 -10.96 15.54
CA ARG A 103 4.45 -10.02 16.59
C ARG A 103 2.93 -9.92 16.69
N CYS A 104 2.23 -10.06 15.57
CA CYS A 104 0.78 -10.08 15.54
C CYS A 104 0.24 -11.34 16.23
N GLU A 105 0.81 -12.50 15.91
CA GLU A 105 0.50 -13.78 16.56
C GLU A 105 0.75 -13.71 18.06
N ASP A 106 1.93 -13.25 18.51
CA ASP A 106 2.24 -13.05 19.93
C ASP A 106 1.23 -12.14 20.65
N SER A 107 0.68 -11.15 19.94
CA SER A 107 -0.31 -10.21 20.50
C SER A 107 -1.70 -10.84 20.59
N LEU A 108 -2.05 -11.69 19.64
CA LEU A 108 -3.27 -12.49 19.65
C LEU A 108 -3.22 -13.51 20.78
N ASP A 109 -2.11 -14.26 20.91
CA ASP A 109 -1.93 -15.25 21.97
C ASP A 109 -2.07 -14.61 23.37
N LYS A 110 -1.47 -13.43 23.57
CA LYS A 110 -1.63 -12.67 24.81
C LYS A 110 -3.06 -12.22 25.06
N LEU A 111 -3.81 -11.89 24.02
CA LEU A 111 -5.21 -11.53 24.15
C LEU A 111 -6.07 -12.75 24.51
N GLU A 112 -5.82 -13.87 23.84
CA GLU A 112 -6.49 -15.16 24.06
C GLU A 112 -6.25 -15.69 25.47
N GLN A 113 -4.99 -15.74 25.92
CA GLN A 113 -4.64 -16.13 27.30
C GLN A 113 -5.37 -15.31 28.36
N ARG A 114 -5.58 -14.00 28.11
CA ARG A 114 -6.34 -13.15 29.04
C ARG A 114 -7.83 -13.47 29.03
N ILE A 115 -8.40 -13.81 27.86
CA ILE A 115 -9.79 -14.24 27.75
C ILE A 115 -9.98 -15.54 28.50
N GLU A 116 -9.14 -16.54 28.24
CA GLU A 116 -9.19 -17.86 28.88
C GLU A 116 -8.98 -17.77 30.40
N SER A 117 -8.07 -16.92 30.84
CA SER A 117 -7.81 -16.67 32.27
C SER A 117 -8.84 -15.74 32.93
N ASN A 118 -9.89 -15.35 32.21
CA ASN A 118 -10.96 -14.46 32.68
C ASN A 118 -10.44 -13.12 33.25
N LEU A 119 -9.32 -12.63 32.70
CA LEU A 119 -8.67 -11.40 33.11
C LEU A 119 -9.31 -10.20 32.42
N ARG A 120 -9.41 -9.07 33.14
CA ARG A 120 -9.96 -7.83 32.59
C ARG A 120 -9.23 -7.42 31.29
N LEU A 121 -10.02 -7.22 30.24
CA LEU A 121 -9.55 -6.69 28.95
C LEU A 121 -9.54 -5.16 28.97
N LYS A 122 -8.54 -4.57 28.32
CA LYS A 122 -8.40 -3.12 28.14
C LYS A 122 -8.29 -2.81 26.65
N LYS A 123 -8.72 -1.61 26.26
CA LYS A 123 -8.62 -1.10 24.87
C LYS A 123 -7.22 -1.28 24.26
N ARG A 124 -6.16 -1.16 25.08
CA ARG A 124 -4.76 -1.33 24.67
C ARG A 124 -4.49 -2.71 24.06
N HIS A 125 -5.08 -3.79 24.58
CA HIS A 125 -4.83 -5.14 24.03
C HIS A 125 -5.33 -5.27 22.59
N PHE A 126 -6.49 -4.67 22.29
CA PHE A 126 -7.01 -4.62 20.92
C PHE A 126 -6.21 -3.67 20.02
N ALA A 127 -5.71 -2.56 20.58
CA ALA A 127 -4.85 -1.63 19.86
C ALA A 127 -3.50 -2.27 19.47
N ASP A 128 -2.91 -3.06 20.37
CA ASP A 128 -1.64 -3.76 20.14
C ASP A 128 -1.80 -4.82 19.03
N VAL A 129 -2.89 -5.59 19.02
CA VAL A 129 -3.23 -6.52 17.92
C VAL A 129 -3.40 -5.76 16.60
N ASN A 130 -4.21 -4.70 16.57
CA ASN A 130 -4.46 -3.93 15.34
C ASN A 130 -3.19 -3.27 14.78
N ALA A 131 -2.31 -2.75 15.64
CA ALA A 131 -1.05 -2.15 15.23
C ALA A 131 -0.12 -3.18 14.58
N ASN A 132 -0.03 -4.38 15.17
CA ASN A 132 0.82 -5.45 14.64
C ASN A 132 0.23 -6.09 13.38
N PHE A 133 -1.10 -6.25 13.30
CA PHE A 133 -1.79 -6.71 12.09
C PHE A 133 -1.63 -5.74 10.90
N SER A 134 -1.71 -4.45 11.18
CA SER A 134 -1.51 -3.43 10.14
C SER A 134 -0.09 -3.49 9.59
N SER A 135 0.91 -3.78 10.42
CA SER A 135 2.32 -3.85 10.01
C SER A 135 2.73 -5.18 9.38
N SER A 136 2.02 -6.29 9.63
CA SER A 136 2.23 -7.57 8.93
C SER A 136 1.64 -7.59 7.52
N SER A 137 0.73 -6.68 7.23
CA SER A 137 0.10 -6.51 5.92
C SER A 137 0.91 -5.61 4.95
N TYR A 138 2.08 -5.11 5.37
CA TYR A 138 2.96 -4.20 4.60
C TYR A 138 4.18 -4.87 3.99
#